data_AF-C0C6B1-F1
#
_entry.id   AF-C0C6B1-F1
#
_cell.length_a   1.000
_cell.length_b   1.000
_cell.length_c   1.000
_cell.angle_alpha   90.00
_cell.angle_beta   90.00
_cell.angle_gamma   90.00
#
_symmetry.space_group_name_H-M   'P 1'
#
loop_
_entity.id
_entity.type
_entity.pdbx_description
1 polymer ?
#
loop_
_entity_poly.entity_id
_entity_poly.type
_entity_poly.pdbx_seq_one_letter_code
_entity_poly.pdbx_strand_id
1 'polypeptide(L)'
;MGEMDKYCEEYEERRRELELKLAETEEELKKMEYCREEARHRHRDIFALLGRIVSEGNGDEFSRRIESRAEKVRRCADAAGAQMDEQVYTLRKECRRLKESIEIYELEYVKAAGDGENNEDS
;
A
#
# COMPACT_ATOMS: atom_id res chain seq x y z
N MET A 1 24.34 -31.19 -15.48
CA MET A 1 23.48 -30.01 -15.36
C MET A 1 23.58 -29.28 -16.68
N GLY A 2 22.57 -29.44 -17.53
CA GLY A 2 22.51 -28.81 -18.85
C GLY A 2 22.25 -27.32 -18.75
N GLU A 3 22.36 -26.60 -19.87
CA GLU A 3 22.04 -25.16 -19.93
C GLU A 3 20.58 -24.89 -19.56
N MET A 4 19.66 -25.81 -19.90
CA MET A 4 18.25 -25.70 -19.55
C MET A 4 17.99 -25.88 -18.05
N ASP A 5 18.74 -26.74 -17.37
CA ASP A 5 18.66 -26.91 -15.91
C ASP A 5 19.01 -25.59 -15.20
N LYS A 6 20.08 -24.90 -15.65
CA LYS A 6 20.49 -23.61 -15.11
C LYS A 6 19.46 -22.51 -15.37
N TYR A 7 18.89 -22.48 -16.57
CA TYR A 7 17.82 -21.53 -16.91
C TYR A 7 16.59 -21.71 -16.01
N CYS A 8 16.20 -22.95 -15.72
CA CYS A 8 15.11 -23.25 -14.80
C CYS A 8 15.42 -22.84 -13.36
N GLU A 9 16.63 -23.09 -12.87
CA GLU A 9 17.05 -22.70 -11.51
C GLU A 9 17.06 -21.16 -11.35
N GLU A 10 17.65 -20.43 -12.30
CA GLU A 10 17.66 -18.96 -12.30
C GLU A 10 16.24 -18.37 -12.38
N TYR A 11 15.35 -19.01 -13.16
CA TYR A 11 13.96 -18.63 -13.25
C TYR A 11 13.22 -18.80 -11.91
N GLU A 12 13.34 -19.97 -11.28
CA GLU A 12 12.69 -20.23 -9.99
C GLU A 12 13.19 -19.27 -8.90
N GLU A 13 14.49 -18.98 -8.87
CA GLU A 13 15.08 -18.04 -7.91
C GLU A 13 14.47 -16.63 -8.08
N ARG A 14 14.47 -16.12 -9.31
CA ARG A 14 13.96 -14.78 -9.60
C ARG A 14 12.45 -14.65 -9.39
N ARG A 15 11.69 -15.70 -9.69
CA ARG A 15 10.26 -15.77 -9.38
C ARG A 15 10.03 -15.68 -7.86
N ARG A 16 10.76 -16.47 -7.07
CA ARG A 16 10.65 -16.43 -5.59
C ARG A 16 10.99 -15.05 -5.04
N GLU A 17 12.00 -14.36 -5.61
CA GLU A 17 12.30 -12.98 -5.21
C GLU A 17 11.14 -12.02 -5.46
N LEU A 18 10.46 -12.13 -6.60
CA LEU A 18 9.30 -11.29 -6.93
C LEU A 18 8.11 -11.60 -6.03
N GLU A 19 7.86 -12.87 -5.75
CA GLU A 19 6.81 -13.32 -4.83
C GLU A 19 7.06 -12.85 -3.39
N LEU A 20 8.31 -12.91 -2.92
CA LEU A 20 8.71 -12.37 -1.61
C LEU A 20 8.47 -10.86 -1.54
N LYS A 21 8.94 -10.10 -2.54
CA LYS A 21 8.70 -8.65 -2.61
C LYS A 21 7.22 -8.31 -2.65
N LEU A 22 6.42 -9.09 -3.38
CA LEU A 22 4.97 -8.91 -3.41
C LEU A 22 4.36 -9.14 -2.03
N ALA A 23 4.73 -10.22 -1.34
CA ALA A 23 4.22 -10.53 0.00
C ALA A 23 4.58 -9.44 1.01
N GLU A 24 5.83 -8.97 1.00
CA GLU A 24 6.29 -7.85 1.85
C GLU A 24 5.50 -6.56 1.58
N THR A 25 5.29 -6.23 0.30
CA THR A 25 4.54 -5.03 -0.10
C THR A 25 3.06 -5.14 0.29
N GLU A 26 2.44 -6.33 0.17
CA GLU A 26 1.07 -6.57 0.60
C GLU A 26 0.91 -6.50 2.12
N GLU A 27 1.91 -6.95 2.88
CA GLU A 27 1.92 -6.81 4.33
C GLU A 27 2.01 -5.33 4.75
N GLU A 28 2.91 -4.57 4.12
CA GLU A 28 3.04 -3.13 4.38
C GLU A 28 1.77 -2.36 4.02
N LEU A 29 1.14 -2.72 2.89
CA LEU A 29 -0.16 -2.16 2.51
C LEU A 29 -1.21 -2.39 3.60
N LYS A 30 -1.30 -3.60 4.16
CA LYS A 30 -2.25 -3.92 5.24
C LYS A 30 -1.97 -3.08 6.49
N LYS A 31 -0.70 -2.92 6.88
CA LYS A 31 -0.31 -2.07 8.03
C LYS A 31 -0.72 -0.62 7.80
N MET A 32 -0.45 -0.09 6.61
CA MET A 32 -0.81 1.28 6.26
C MET A 32 -2.33 1.51 6.22
N GLU A 33 -3.10 0.57 5.67
CA GLU A 33 -4.56 0.64 5.66
C GLU A 33 -5.14 0.60 7.08
N TYR A 34 -4.59 -0.25 7.95
CA TYR A 34 -4.97 -0.30 9.36
C TYR A 34 -4.68 1.04 10.07
N CYS A 35 -3.46 1.55 9.96
CA CYS A 35 -3.06 2.83 10.56
C CYS A 35 -3.94 3.99 10.07
N ARG A 36 -4.27 4.00 8.78
CA ARG A 36 -5.16 5.01 8.18
C ARG A 36 -6.55 4.98 8.82
N GLU A 37 -7.13 3.79 8.95
CA GLU A 37 -8.47 3.65 9.52
C GLU A 37 -8.49 4.00 11.00
N GLU A 38 -7.49 3.55 11.76
CA GLU A 38 -7.34 3.91 13.17
C GLU A 38 -7.19 5.44 13.36
N ALA A 39 -6.37 6.09 12.53
CA ALA A 39 -6.23 7.55 12.55
C ALA A 39 -7.56 8.26 12.27
N ARG A 40 -8.34 7.78 11.30
CA ARG A 40 -9.68 8.32 10.99
C ARG A 40 -10.64 8.19 12.18
N HIS A 41 -10.66 7.04 12.84
CA HIS A 41 -11.46 6.83 14.03
C HIS A 41 -11.06 7.78 15.17
N ARG A 42 -9.76 7.87 15.48
CA ARG A 42 -9.26 8.77 16.53
C ARG A 42 -9.56 10.24 16.23
N HIS A 43 -9.36 10.68 15.00
CA HIS A 43 -9.68 12.06 14.59
C HIS A 43 -11.17 12.35 14.76
N ARG A 44 -12.05 11.42 14.37
CA ARG A 44 -13.50 11.57 14.56
C ARG A 44 -13.87 11.77 16.04
N ASP A 45 -13.29 10.97 16.94
CA ASP A 45 -13.55 11.07 18.37
C ASP A 45 -13.05 12.39 18.96
N ILE A 46 -11.83 12.81 18.58
CA ILE A 46 -11.23 14.09 19.01
C ILE A 46 -12.09 15.27 18.54
N PHE A 47 -12.52 15.30 17.28
CA PHE A 47 -13.34 16.40 16.77
C PHE A 47 -14.76 16.40 17.35
N ALA A 48 -15.32 15.22 17.67
CA ALA A 48 -16.58 15.15 18.40
C ALA A 48 -16.46 15.74 19.81
N LEU A 49 -15.36 15.43 20.52
CA LEU A 49 -15.08 16.01 21.84
C LEU A 49 -14.87 17.53 21.77
N LEU A 50 -14.08 18.01 20.80
CA LEU A 50 -13.86 19.45 20.60
C LEU A 50 -15.18 20.18 20.29
N GLY A 51 -16.07 19.58 19.50
CA GLY A 51 -17.40 20.13 19.23
C GLY A 51 -18.23 20.29 20.51
N ARG A 52 -18.20 19.30 21.41
CA ARG A 52 -18.88 19.38 22.72
C ARG A 52 -18.31 20.49 23.60
N ILE A 53 -16.99 20.60 23.68
CA ILE A 53 -16.31 21.65 24.47
C ILE A 53 -16.71 23.05 23.99
N VAL A 54 -16.77 23.24 22.66
CA VAL A 54 -17.22 24.51 22.07
C VAL A 54 -18.69 24.80 22.40
N SER A 55 -19.56 23.79 22.36
CA SER A 55 -20.99 23.97 22.67
C SER A 55 -21.28 24.20 24.16
N GLU A 56 -20.48 23.63 25.06
CA GLU A 56 -20.65 23.74 26.52
C GLU A 56 -19.88 24.94 27.11
N GLY A 57 -18.99 25.56 26.33
CA GLY A 57 -18.18 26.70 26.75
C GLY A 57 -18.99 28.00 26.88
N ASN A 58 -19.19 28.47 28.11
CA ASN A 58 -19.84 29.74 28.39
C ASN A 58 -18.88 30.93 28.13
N GLY A 59 -18.74 31.36 26.87
CA GLY A 59 -18.10 32.63 26.50
C GLY A 59 -17.53 32.68 25.07
N ASP A 60 -17.97 33.66 24.28
CA ASP A 60 -17.61 33.84 22.86
C ASP A 60 -16.10 33.85 22.59
N GLU A 61 -15.29 34.43 23.47
CA GLU A 61 -13.84 34.52 23.28
C GLU A 61 -13.13 33.19 23.53
N PHE A 62 -13.60 32.39 24.50
CA PHE A 62 -13.09 31.05 24.75
C PHE A 62 -13.45 30.11 23.59
N SER A 63 -14.71 30.12 23.16
CA SER A 63 -15.19 29.31 22.05
C SER A 63 -14.43 29.64 20.75
N ARG A 64 -14.23 30.92 20.41
CA ARG A 64 -13.43 31.32 19.23
C ARG A 64 -11.98 30.84 19.29
N ARG A 65 -11.34 30.87 20.46
CA ARG A 65 -9.94 30.39 20.62
C ARG A 65 -9.85 28.87 20.43
N ILE A 66 -10.82 28.12 20.98
CA ILE A 66 -10.87 26.66 20.83
C ILE A 66 -11.21 26.28 19.40
N GLU A 67 -12.18 26.94 18.76
CA GLU A 67 -12.51 26.75 17.34
C GLU A 67 -11.30 26.98 16.43
N SER A 68 -10.57 28.08 16.62
CA SER A 68 -9.37 28.37 15.84
C SER A 68 -8.28 27.29 16.00
N ARG A 69 -8.12 26.73 17.21
CA ARG A 69 -7.20 25.61 17.45
C ARG A 69 -7.71 24.30 16.84
N ALA A 70 -8.99 24.00 16.98
CA ALA A 70 -9.64 22.82 16.40
C ALA A 70 -9.50 22.81 14.87
N GLU A 71 -9.70 23.97 14.23
CA GLU A 71 -9.51 24.17 12.79
C GLU A 71 -8.06 23.90 12.35
N LYS A 72 -7.06 24.36 13.12
CA LYS A 72 -5.65 24.05 12.84
C LYS A 72 -5.37 22.55 12.95
N VAL A 73 -5.86 21.90 14.00
CA VAL A 73 -5.71 20.45 14.19
C VAL A 73 -6.39 19.68 13.06
N ARG A 74 -7.57 20.13 12.60
CA ARG A 74 -8.27 19.55 11.45
C ARG A 74 -7.43 19.59 10.18
N ARG A 75 -6.84 20.75 9.85
CA ARG A 75 -5.96 20.85 8.67
C ARG A 75 -4.74 19.95 8.75
N CYS A 76 -4.11 19.84 9.93
CA CYS A 76 -3.00 18.93 10.12
C CYS A 76 -3.43 17.46 9.97
N ALA A 77 -4.58 17.10 10.53
CA ALA A 77 -5.18 15.76 10.40
C ALA A 77 -5.52 15.43 8.94
N ASP A 78 -6.09 16.38 8.20
CA ASP A 78 -6.43 16.22 6.78
C ASP A 78 -5.16 16.07 5.92
N ALA A 79 -4.13 16.87 6.17
CA ALA A 79 -2.85 16.78 5.47
C ALA A 79 -2.15 15.42 5.73
N ALA A 80 -2.11 14.97 6.98
CA ALA A 80 -1.59 13.65 7.32
C ALA A 80 -2.41 12.52 6.68
N GLY A 81 -3.75 12.66 6.65
CA GLY A 81 -4.64 11.73 5.98
C GLY A 81 -4.38 11.63 4.47
N ALA A 82 -4.20 12.77 3.80
CA ALA A 82 -3.87 12.82 2.37
C ALA A 82 -2.53 12.14 2.07
N GLN A 83 -1.51 12.36 2.91
CA GLN A 83 -0.22 11.70 2.77
C GLN A 83 -0.32 10.18 2.95
N MET A 84 -1.11 9.70 3.93
CA MET A 84 -1.37 8.27 4.09
C MET A 84 -2.13 7.68 2.89
N ASP A 85 -3.12 8.41 2.35
CA ASP A 85 -3.86 7.98 1.16
C ASP A 85 -2.95 7.86 -0.07
N GLU A 86 -1.99 8.76 -0.24
CA GLU A 86 -0.97 8.68 -1.31
C GLU A 86 -0.04 7.47 -1.14
N GLN A 87 0.39 7.17 0.09
CA GLN A 87 1.21 5.99 0.37
C GLN A 87 0.45 4.69 0.08
N VAL A 88 -0.81 4.58 0.52
CA VAL A 88 -1.69 3.44 0.21
C VAL A 88 -1.87 3.28 -1.30
N TYR A 89 -2.10 4.38 -2.02
CA TYR A 89 -2.21 4.37 -3.47
C TYR A 89 -0.94 3.84 -4.15
N THR A 90 0.22 4.30 -3.69
CA THR A 90 1.53 3.89 -4.21
C THR A 90 1.78 2.40 -4.00
N LEU A 91 1.55 1.90 -2.77
CA LEU A 91 1.70 0.48 -2.44
C LEU A 91 0.75 -0.40 -3.25
N ARG A 92 -0.52 0.02 -3.43
CA ARG A 92 -1.48 -0.70 -4.29
C ARG A 92 -1.00 -0.79 -5.74
N LYS A 93 -0.44 0.29 -6.28
CA LYS A 93 0.13 0.31 -7.63
C LYS A 93 1.33 -0.62 -7.72
N GLU A 94 2.18 -0.65 -6.70
CA GLU A 94 3.34 -1.54 -6.67
C GLU A 94 2.95 -3.01 -6.59
N CYS A 95 2.00 -3.39 -5.71
CA CYS A 95 1.47 -4.76 -5.67
C CYS A 95 0.91 -5.19 -7.02
N ARG A 96 0.18 -4.31 -7.71
CA ARG A 96 -0.33 -4.60 -9.06
C ARG A 96 0.80 -4.84 -10.04
N ARG A 97 1.79 -3.95 -10.07
CA ARG A 97 2.97 -4.06 -10.95
C ARG A 97 3.73 -5.36 -10.70
N LEU A 98 3.93 -5.75 -9.43
CA LEU A 98 4.62 -6.98 -9.07
C LEU A 98 3.84 -8.22 -9.54
N LYS A 99 2.50 -8.22 -9.40
CA LYS A 99 1.65 -9.31 -9.92
C LYS A 99 1.75 -9.43 -11.44
N GLU A 100 1.63 -8.32 -12.16
CA GLU A 100 1.80 -8.27 -13.62
C GLU A 100 3.19 -8.76 -14.04
N SER A 101 4.24 -8.36 -13.32
CA SER A 101 5.61 -8.82 -13.57
C SER A 101 5.79 -10.31 -13.35
N ILE A 102 5.20 -10.90 -12.31
CA ILE A 102 5.23 -12.36 -12.08
C ILE A 102 4.51 -13.08 -13.21
N GLU A 103 3.32 -12.61 -13.61
CA GLU A 103 2.54 -13.23 -14.69
C GLU A 103 3.28 -13.20 -16.04
N ILE A 104 3.89 -12.06 -16.40
CA ILE A 104 4.72 -11.95 -17.60
C ILE A 104 5.89 -12.92 -17.53
N TYR A 105 6.54 -13.01 -16.38
CA TYR A 105 7.69 -13.88 -16.19
C TYR A 105 7.30 -15.37 -16.33
N GLU A 106 6.14 -15.76 -15.79
CA GLU A 106 5.55 -17.10 -16.00
C GLU A 106 5.25 -17.40 -17.46
N LEU A 107 4.67 -16.45 -18.20
CA LEU A 107 4.39 -16.61 -19.63
C LEU A 107 5.67 -16.75 -20.47
N GLU A 108 6.70 -15.95 -20.17
CA GLU A 108 8.01 -16.02 -20.84
C GLU A 108 8.68 -17.38 -20.62
N TYR A 109 8.62 -17.91 -19.40
CA TYR A 109 9.16 -19.23 -19.08
C TYR A 109 8.43 -20.36 -19.82
N VAL A 110 7.09 -20.34 -19.82
CA VAL A 110 6.27 -21.33 -20.55
C VAL A 110 6.60 -21.30 -22.04
N LYS A 111 6.78 -20.12 -22.62
CA LYS A 111 7.17 -19.98 -24.03
C LYS A 111 8.56 -20.56 -24.29
N ALA A 112 9.55 -20.23 -23.47
CA ALA A 112 10.92 -20.74 -23.63
C ALA A 112 10.99 -22.28 -23.52
N ALA A 113 10.20 -22.86 -22.61
CA ALA A 113 10.09 -24.31 -22.48
C ALA A 113 9.42 -24.96 -23.71
N GLY A 114 8.36 -24.35 -24.25
CA GLY A 114 7.66 -24.85 -25.45
C GLY A 114 8.42 -24.68 -26.77
N ASP A 115 9.25 -23.64 -26.90
CA ASP A 115 10.12 -23.41 -28.06
C ASP A 115 11.34 -24.37 -28.07
N GLY A 116 11.71 -24.92 -26.91
CA GLY A 116 12.76 -25.94 -26.77
C GLY A 116 12.37 -27.32 -27.30
N GLU A 117 11.10 -27.73 -27.11
CA GLU A 117 10.59 -29.04 -27.59
C GLU A 117 10.40 -29.09 -29.11
N ASN A 118 10.20 -27.95 -29.79
CA ASN A 118 9.94 -27.90 -31.24
C ASN A 118 11.20 -27.99 -32.11
N ASN A 119 12.40 -28.02 -31.54
CA ASN A 119 13.67 -28.06 -32.29
C ASN A 119 14.38 -29.42 -32.26
N GLU A 120 13.81 -30.46 -31.65
CA GLU A 120 14.40 -31.82 -31.65
C GLU A 120 13.93 -32.72 -32.81
N ASP A 121 13.07 -32.22 -33.71
CA ASP A 121 12.49 -32.99 -34.82
C ASP A 121 12.91 -32.49 -36.22
N SER A 122 14.11 -31.93 -36.37
CA SER A 122 14.70 -31.53 -37.68
C SER A 122 16.05 -32.13 -37.96
#